data_AF-A0AAD5QRX5-F1
#
_entry.id   AF-A0AAD5QRX5-F1
#
_cell.length_a   1.000
_cell.length_b   1.000
_cell.length_c   1.000
_cell.angle_alpha   90.00
_cell.angle_beta   90.00
_cell.angle_gamma   90.00
#
_symmetry.space_group_name_H-M   'P 1'
#
loop_
_entity.id
_entity.type
_entity.pdbx_description
1 polymer ?
#
loop_
_entity_poly.entity_id
_entity_poly.type
_entity_poly.pdbx_seq_one_letter_code
_entity_poly.pdbx_strand_id
1 'polypeptide(L)'
;MDLTYSATNSLRRREKIRQKRRPDSHYMSKVMSTLRQIVREWSVQGKPERDATFTPLLDVVRERYPSVSSRASVKIMVPGSGLGRLAFDLAKEGFRVEGNEFSMVMLMTSSFLLNACFEENEYIIYPYILDKSNSWSYEDQTRPVYFPDIGKSRTETPSNFLYDCRRLFRSNAVEKHVITTVWSRHGLSTLEKIS
;
A
#
# COMPACT_ATOMS: atom_id res chain seq x y z
N MET A 1 1.91 7.58 -55.48
CA MET A 1 1.02 6.44 -55.23
C MET A 1 1.90 5.21 -55.39
N ASP A 2 2.33 4.48 -54.36
CA ASP A 2 1.60 4.16 -53.14
C ASP A 2 2.49 3.99 -51.90
N LEU A 3 2.09 4.71 -50.85
CA LEU A 3 2.64 4.72 -49.48
C LEU A 3 2.17 3.51 -48.64
N THR A 4 1.71 2.43 -49.26
CA THR A 4 0.99 1.34 -48.54
C THR A 4 1.82 0.08 -48.27
N TYR A 5 3.04 -0.04 -48.82
CA TYR A 5 3.84 -1.27 -48.65
C TYR A 5 4.68 -1.33 -47.36
N SER A 6 4.81 -0.23 -46.61
CA SER A 6 5.68 -0.16 -45.42
C SER A 6 4.93 -0.11 -44.08
N ALA A 7 3.60 -0.02 -44.09
CA ALA A 7 2.81 0.24 -42.87
C ALA A 7 2.28 -1.00 -42.13
N THR A 8 2.59 -2.23 -42.58
CA THR A 8 1.94 -3.45 -42.06
C THR A 8 2.84 -4.35 -41.21
N ASN A 9 4.11 -4.00 -40.98
CA ASN A 9 5.03 -4.83 -40.18
C ASN A 9 5.21 -4.42 -38.71
N SER A 10 4.48 -3.41 -38.22
CA SER A 10 4.51 -3.01 -36.80
C SER A 10 3.23 -3.35 -36.04
N LEU A 11 2.42 -4.28 -36.55
CA LEU A 11 1.40 -4.95 -35.76
C LEU A 11 2.11 -5.87 -34.76
N ARG A 12 2.48 -5.29 -33.61
CA ARG A 12 2.89 -5.97 -32.37
C ARG A 12 2.09 -7.26 -32.24
N ARG A 13 2.78 -8.38 -32.47
CA ARG A 13 2.32 -9.73 -32.16
C ARG A 13 1.90 -9.71 -30.70
N ARG A 14 0.59 -9.57 -30.42
CA ARG A 14 0.03 -9.83 -29.09
C ARG A 14 0.23 -11.31 -28.87
N GLU A 15 1.39 -11.70 -28.36
CA GLU A 15 1.57 -13.00 -27.76
C GLU A 15 0.52 -13.09 -26.66
N LYS A 16 -0.57 -13.81 -26.95
CA LYS A 16 -1.53 -14.21 -25.93
C LYS A 16 -0.71 -14.97 -24.91
N ILE A 17 -0.44 -14.36 -23.76
CA ILE A 17 0.18 -15.03 -22.63
C ILE A 17 -0.71 -16.24 -22.34
N ARG A 18 -0.31 -17.40 -22.84
CA ARG A 18 -1.08 -18.63 -22.74
C ARG A 18 -0.89 -19.11 -21.32
N GLN A 19 -1.73 -18.64 -20.41
CA GLN A 19 -1.69 -18.98 -18.99
C GLN A 19 -1.99 -20.48 -18.86
N LYS A 20 -0.94 -21.32 -18.94
CA LYS A 20 -1.05 -22.79 -18.96
C LYS A 20 -1.53 -23.38 -17.63
N ARG A 21 -1.45 -22.61 -16.55
CA ARG A 21 -1.85 -23.03 -15.20
C ARG A 21 -2.86 -22.03 -14.67
N ARG A 22 -4.00 -22.54 -14.21
CA ARG A 22 -4.94 -21.73 -13.44
C ARG A 22 -4.22 -21.24 -12.18
N PRO A 23 -4.38 -19.98 -11.77
CA PRO A 23 -3.84 -19.51 -10.51
C PRO A 23 -4.37 -20.38 -9.37
N ASP A 24 -3.50 -20.72 -8.42
CA ASP A 24 -3.91 -21.47 -7.23
C ASP A 24 -4.98 -20.68 -6.46
N SER A 25 -5.96 -21.38 -5.90
CA SER A 25 -7.05 -20.79 -5.13
C SER A 25 -6.50 -19.95 -3.97
N HIS A 26 -5.42 -20.40 -3.34
CA HIS A 26 -4.71 -19.67 -2.30
C HIS A 26 -4.21 -18.29 -2.77
N TYR A 27 -3.63 -18.21 -3.97
CA TYR A 27 -3.17 -16.93 -4.53
C TYR A 27 -4.34 -16.01 -4.87
N MET A 28 -5.46 -16.56 -5.36
CA MET A 28 -6.66 -15.76 -5.62
C MET A 28 -7.23 -15.14 -4.35
N SER A 29 -7.28 -15.90 -3.25
CA SER A 29 -7.69 -15.37 -1.94
C SER A 29 -6.78 -14.22 -1.48
N LYS A 30 -5.46 -14.32 -1.71
CA LYS A 30 -4.51 -13.23 -1.40
C LYS A 30 -4.77 -11.99 -2.24
N VAL A 31 -5.00 -12.14 -3.55
CA VAL A 31 -5.32 -11.00 -4.44
C VAL A 31 -6.60 -10.31 -3.99
N MET A 32 -7.66 -11.07 -3.67
CA MET A 32 -8.90 -10.48 -3.17
C MET A 32 -8.71 -9.77 -1.83
N SER A 33 -7.87 -10.34 -0.94
CA SER A 33 -7.49 -9.67 0.30
C SER A 33 -6.75 -8.34 0.04
N THR A 34 -5.81 -8.33 -0.92
CA THR A 34 -5.09 -7.11 -1.32
C THR A 34 -6.02 -6.05 -1.91
N LEU A 35 -7.03 -6.43 -2.73
CA LEU A 35 -8.02 -5.47 -3.24
C LEU A 35 -8.82 -4.81 -2.10
N ARG A 36 -9.21 -5.58 -1.07
CA ARG A 36 -9.85 -5.01 0.12
C ARG A 36 -8.88 -4.14 0.93
N GLN A 37 -7.60 -4.50 0.97
CA GLN A 37 -6.56 -3.68 1.60
C GLN A 37 -6.41 -2.31 0.90
N ILE A 38 -6.58 -2.24 -0.43
CA ILE A 38 -6.59 -0.95 -1.17
C ILE A 38 -7.73 -0.07 -0.65
N VAL A 39 -8.93 -0.63 -0.44
CA VAL A 39 -10.06 0.12 0.12
C VAL A 39 -9.70 0.70 1.48
N ARG A 40 -9.17 -0.14 2.38
CA ARG A 40 -8.77 0.28 3.72
C ARG A 40 -7.73 1.39 3.68
N GLU A 41 -6.65 1.19 2.92
CA GLU A 41 -5.46 2.04 2.99
C GLU A 41 -5.47 3.25 2.05
N TRP A 42 -6.19 3.21 0.93
CA TRP A 42 -6.05 4.20 -0.16
C TRP A 42 -7.36 4.70 -0.75
N SER A 43 -8.49 4.41 -0.10
CA SER A 43 -9.79 4.96 -0.51
C SER A 43 -10.40 5.85 0.56
N VAL A 44 -11.31 6.73 0.16
CA VAL A 44 -12.09 7.56 1.09
C VAL A 44 -12.94 6.68 2.02
N GLN A 45 -13.47 5.56 1.54
CA GLN A 45 -14.29 4.63 2.32
C GLN A 45 -13.52 4.00 3.49
N GLY A 46 -12.20 3.81 3.33
CA GLY A 46 -11.34 3.29 4.39
C GLY A 46 -10.96 4.31 5.45
N LYS A 47 -11.27 5.60 5.26
CA LYS A 47 -10.83 6.68 6.17
C LYS A 47 -11.26 6.45 7.62
N PRO A 48 -12.51 6.07 7.95
CA PRO A 48 -12.90 5.83 9.34
C PRO A 48 -12.08 4.72 10.02
N GLU A 49 -11.73 3.67 9.29
CA GLU A 49 -10.91 2.57 9.81
C GLU A 49 -9.45 3.01 10.00
N ARG A 50 -8.92 3.83 9.09
CA ARG A 50 -7.60 4.43 9.25
C ARG A 50 -7.56 5.40 10.41
N ASP A 51 -8.57 6.26 10.55
CA ASP A 51 -8.62 7.22 11.63
C ASP A 51 -8.68 6.50 13.00
N ALA A 52 -9.37 5.37 13.09
CA ALA A 52 -9.41 4.55 14.30
C ALA A 52 -8.09 3.81 14.60
N THR A 53 -7.24 3.56 13.61
CA THR A 53 -6.04 2.70 13.78
C THR A 53 -4.71 3.43 13.63
N PHE A 54 -4.61 4.37 12.70
CA PHE A 54 -3.40 5.13 12.40
C PHE A 54 -3.32 6.42 13.22
N THR A 55 -4.43 7.13 13.45
CA THR A 55 -4.41 8.41 14.18
C THR A 55 -3.84 8.29 15.59
N PRO A 56 -4.27 7.33 16.44
CA PRO A 56 -3.71 7.19 17.79
C PRO A 56 -2.19 6.97 17.76
N LEU A 57 -1.71 6.28 16.73
CA LEU A 57 -0.31 5.99 16.55
C LEU A 57 0.48 7.23 16.12
N LEU A 58 -0.05 7.97 15.15
CA LEU A 58 0.53 9.24 14.70
C LEU A 58 0.60 10.24 15.86
N ASP A 59 -0.43 10.30 16.70
CA ASP A 59 -0.50 11.22 17.83
C ASP A 59 0.58 10.91 18.89
N VAL A 60 0.78 9.64 19.24
CA VAL A 60 1.86 9.22 20.15
C VAL A 60 3.23 9.61 19.59
N VAL A 61 3.45 9.41 18.29
CA VAL A 61 4.71 9.76 17.63
C VAL A 61 4.91 11.29 17.57
N ARG A 62 3.84 12.06 17.32
CA ARG A 62 3.85 13.54 17.32
C ARG A 62 4.15 14.10 18.71
N GLU A 63 3.57 13.53 19.76
CA GLU A 63 3.80 13.91 21.15
C GLU A 63 5.25 13.64 21.56
N ARG A 64 5.81 12.48 21.16
CA ARG A 64 7.19 12.11 21.47
C ARG A 64 8.22 12.99 20.75
N TYR A 65 7.91 13.40 19.52
CA TYR A 65 8.77 14.19 18.65
C TYR A 65 8.04 15.45 18.14
N PRO A 66 7.84 16.46 19.01
CA PRO A 66 7.04 17.64 18.67
C PRO A 66 7.75 18.56 17.66
N SER A 67 9.08 18.60 17.68
CA SER A 67 9.86 19.44 16.79
C SER A 67 10.05 18.77 15.41
N VAL A 68 9.47 19.36 14.36
CA VAL A 68 9.56 18.85 12.98
C VAL A 68 11.00 18.73 12.51
N SER A 69 11.88 19.66 12.88
CA SER A 69 13.30 19.63 12.50
C SER A 69 14.04 18.41 13.09
N SER A 70 13.61 17.91 14.25
CA SER A 70 14.18 16.71 14.88
C SER A 70 13.66 15.40 14.30
N ARG A 71 12.52 15.41 13.60
CA ARG A 71 11.90 14.20 13.04
C ARG A 71 12.74 13.56 11.93
N ALA A 72 13.48 14.36 11.18
CA ALA A 72 14.35 13.88 10.11
C ALA A 72 15.49 12.98 10.62
N SER A 73 15.93 13.13 11.88
CA SER A 73 16.92 12.24 12.50
C SER A 73 16.31 10.96 13.07
N VAL A 74 14.98 10.89 13.22
CA VAL A 74 14.30 9.75 13.82
C VAL A 74 13.98 8.73 12.74
N LYS A 75 14.49 7.51 12.94
CA LYS A 75 14.25 6.37 12.06
C LYS A 75 13.16 5.46 12.62
N ILE A 76 12.05 5.36 11.90
CA ILE A 76 10.88 4.54 12.23
C ILE A 76 10.83 3.34 11.29
N MET A 77 10.52 2.16 11.83
CA MET A 77 10.26 0.97 11.02
C MET A 77 8.84 0.46 11.23
N VAL A 78 8.16 0.16 10.13
CA VAL A 78 6.80 -0.38 10.09
C VAL A 78 6.86 -1.83 9.58
N PRO A 79 6.97 -2.83 10.47
CA PRO A 79 6.82 -4.23 10.08
C PRO A 79 5.38 -4.54 9.63
N GLY A 80 5.24 -5.31 8.56
CA GLY A 80 3.93 -5.63 7.98
C GLY A 80 3.22 -4.39 7.46
N SER A 81 3.94 -3.55 6.72
CA SER A 81 3.43 -2.24 6.27
C SER A 81 2.29 -2.33 5.24
N GLY A 82 1.95 -3.54 4.77
CA GLY A 82 0.84 -3.74 3.85
C GLY A 82 1.05 -2.94 2.56
N LEU A 83 0.11 -2.05 2.24
CA LEU A 83 0.21 -1.19 1.06
C LEU A 83 0.97 0.12 1.32
N GLY A 84 1.36 0.39 2.56
CA GLY A 84 2.30 1.44 2.91
C GLY A 84 1.68 2.76 3.27
N ARG A 85 0.36 2.82 3.47
CA ARG A 85 -0.31 4.09 3.84
C ARG A 85 0.22 4.68 5.15
N LEU A 86 0.37 3.85 6.19
CA LEU A 86 0.89 4.33 7.48
C LEU A 86 2.32 4.85 7.35
N ALA A 87 3.16 4.11 6.62
CA ALA A 87 4.55 4.50 6.41
C ALA A 87 4.64 5.80 5.58
N PHE A 88 3.73 5.99 4.63
CA PHE A 88 3.59 7.22 3.86
C PHE A 88 3.16 8.40 4.73
N ASP A 89 2.16 8.21 5.61
CA ASP A 89 1.69 9.26 6.51
C ASP A 89 2.79 9.68 7.51
N LEU A 90 3.56 8.73 8.05
CA LEU A 90 4.73 9.01 8.88
C LEU A 90 5.84 9.73 8.10
N ALA A 91 6.07 9.37 6.84
CA ALA A 91 7.07 10.05 6.01
C ALA A 91 6.67 11.51 5.72
N LYS A 92 5.36 11.78 5.54
CA LYS A 92 4.82 13.14 5.38
C LYS A 92 4.99 14.01 6.63
N GLU A 93 4.99 13.41 7.81
CA GLU A 93 5.25 14.10 9.08
C GLU A 93 6.73 14.47 9.29
N GLY A 94 7.62 14.05 8.38
CA GLY A 94 9.05 14.37 8.38
C GLY A 94 9.95 13.29 8.96
N PHE A 95 9.43 12.09 9.26
CA PHE A 95 10.22 10.96 9.77
C PHE A 95 10.97 10.23 8.64
N ARG A 96 12.06 9.53 8.99
CA ARG A 96 12.68 8.55 8.10
C ARG A 96 12.04 7.20 8.33
N VAL A 97 11.34 6.66 7.33
CA VAL A 97 10.47 5.49 7.52
C VAL A 97 10.89 4.34 6.62
N GLU A 98 11.01 3.15 7.21
CA GLU A 98 11.23 1.90 6.49
C GLU A 98 10.01 1.00 6.64
N GLY A 99 9.33 0.74 5.52
CA GLY A 99 8.24 -0.23 5.45
C GLY A 99 8.78 -1.62 5.11
N ASN A 100 8.35 -2.64 5.85
CA ASN A 100 8.73 -4.02 5.58
C ASN A 100 7.48 -4.87 5.34
N GLU A 101 7.44 -5.56 4.20
CA GLU A 101 6.34 -6.44 3.82
C GLU A 101 6.88 -7.73 3.20
N PHE A 102 6.22 -8.84 3.47
CA PHE A 102 6.62 -10.17 3.01
C PHE A 102 5.84 -10.63 1.78
N SER A 103 4.58 -10.19 1.65
CA SER A 103 3.70 -10.61 0.56
C SER A 103 4.07 -9.92 -0.76
N MET A 104 4.49 -10.71 -1.76
CA MET A 104 4.78 -10.19 -3.10
C MET A 104 3.59 -9.45 -3.73
N VAL A 105 2.36 -9.91 -3.49
CA VAL A 105 1.16 -9.23 -4.01
C VAL A 105 1.02 -7.83 -3.41
N MET A 106 1.24 -7.70 -2.09
CA MET A 106 1.20 -6.40 -1.42
C MET A 106 2.33 -5.50 -1.90
N LEU A 107 3.55 -6.01 -2.08
CA LEU A 107 4.70 -5.24 -2.59
C LEU A 107 4.49 -4.72 -4.01
N MET A 108 3.93 -5.54 -4.91
CA MET A 108 3.62 -5.12 -6.27
C MET A 108 2.53 -4.03 -6.26
N THR A 109 1.49 -4.23 -5.46
CA THR A 109 0.40 -3.25 -5.32
C THR A 109 0.88 -1.96 -4.65
N SER A 110 1.71 -2.02 -3.61
CA SER A 110 2.25 -0.84 -2.95
C SER A 110 3.17 -0.05 -3.87
N SER A 111 4.03 -0.73 -4.65
CA SER A 111 4.87 -0.08 -5.66
C SER A 111 4.03 0.63 -6.71
N PHE A 112 2.93 0.02 -7.17
CA PHE A 112 1.98 0.68 -8.07
C PHE A 112 1.35 1.92 -7.45
N LEU A 113 0.83 1.82 -6.23
CA LEU A 113 0.19 2.94 -5.52
C LEU A 113 1.16 4.10 -5.29
N LEU A 114 2.34 3.80 -4.77
CA LEU A 114 3.31 4.79 -4.35
C LEU A 114 4.12 5.38 -5.49
N ASN A 115 4.33 4.65 -6.59
CA ASN A 115 5.15 5.11 -7.71
C ASN A 115 4.34 5.54 -8.93
N ALA A 116 3.16 4.97 -9.18
CA ALA A 116 2.43 5.19 -10.43
C ALA A 116 1.10 5.97 -10.31
N CYS A 117 0.51 6.09 -9.12
CA CYS A 117 -0.78 6.78 -8.93
C CYS A 117 -0.58 8.22 -8.46
N PHE A 118 -0.92 9.23 -9.27
CA PHE A 118 -0.58 10.63 -8.95
C PHE A 118 -1.81 11.49 -8.67
N GLU A 119 -2.91 11.23 -9.37
CA GLU A 119 -4.13 12.02 -9.25
C GLU A 119 -5.09 11.40 -8.23
N GLU A 120 -5.86 12.24 -7.56
CA GLU A 120 -6.91 11.77 -6.66
C GLU A 120 -8.01 11.05 -7.44
N ASN A 121 -8.45 9.90 -6.92
CA ASN A 121 -9.50 9.06 -7.50
C ASN A 121 -9.24 8.65 -8.96
N GLU A 122 -7.97 8.53 -9.35
CA GLU A 122 -7.54 8.17 -10.71
C GLU A 122 -8.01 6.77 -11.15
N TYR A 123 -8.07 5.82 -10.22
CA TYR A 123 -8.35 4.42 -10.48
C TYR A 123 -9.62 3.94 -9.78
N ILE A 124 -10.25 2.91 -10.36
CA ILE A 124 -11.49 2.31 -9.88
C ILE A 124 -11.32 0.80 -9.72
N ILE A 125 -11.75 0.24 -8.60
CA ILE A 125 -11.83 -1.20 -8.35
C ILE A 125 -13.22 -1.62 -7.86
N TYR A 126 -13.53 -2.91 -8.02
CA TYR A 126 -14.76 -3.57 -7.55
C TYR A 126 -14.42 -4.69 -6.56
N PRO A 127 -14.06 -4.35 -5.31
CA PRO A 127 -13.50 -5.30 -4.36
C PRO A 127 -14.51 -6.33 -3.81
N TYR A 128 -15.81 -6.07 -3.95
CA TYR A 128 -16.90 -6.88 -3.36
C TYR A 128 -17.62 -7.78 -4.37
N ILE A 129 -17.23 -7.76 -5.65
CA ILE A 129 -17.97 -8.45 -6.72
C ILE A 129 -18.03 -9.99 -6.56
N LEU A 130 -17.08 -10.58 -5.84
CA LEU A 130 -17.04 -12.02 -5.58
C LEU A 130 -17.63 -12.40 -4.22
N ASP A 131 -18.03 -11.43 -3.40
CA ASP A 131 -18.65 -11.68 -2.10
C ASP A 131 -20.12 -12.03 -2.30
N LYS A 132 -20.44 -13.31 -2.08
CA LYS A 132 -21.80 -13.87 -2.30
C LYS A 132 -22.72 -13.75 -1.08
N SER A 133 -22.16 -13.35 0.07
CA SER A 133 -22.86 -13.32 1.35
C SER A 133 -22.80 -11.92 1.96
N ASN A 134 -23.77 -11.58 2.80
CA ASN A 134 -23.87 -10.30 3.51
C ASN A 134 -23.96 -9.07 2.59
N SER A 135 -24.58 -9.23 1.41
CA SER A 135 -24.96 -8.13 0.53
C SER A 135 -26.47 -7.94 0.60
N TRP A 136 -26.92 -6.71 0.87
CA TRP A 136 -28.35 -6.39 0.93
C TRP A 136 -28.94 -6.18 -0.46
N SER A 137 -28.12 -5.72 -1.40
CA SER A 137 -28.48 -5.50 -2.80
C SER A 137 -27.37 -5.95 -3.76
N TYR A 138 -27.69 -6.09 -5.05
CA TYR A 138 -26.68 -6.32 -6.10
C TYR A 138 -25.79 -5.09 -6.29
N GLU A 139 -26.34 -3.90 -6.11
CA GLU A 139 -25.61 -2.63 -6.16
C GLU A 139 -24.49 -2.58 -5.11
N ASP A 140 -24.69 -3.16 -3.92
CA ASP A 140 -23.65 -3.27 -2.89
C ASP A 140 -22.46 -4.13 -3.33
N GLN A 141 -22.69 -5.16 -4.14
CA GLN A 141 -21.62 -6.04 -4.65
C GLN A 141 -20.86 -5.36 -5.79
N THR A 142 -21.57 -4.66 -6.66
CA THR A 142 -20.98 -3.99 -7.84
C THR A 142 -20.58 -2.54 -7.58
N ARG A 143 -20.56 -2.09 -6.32
CA ARG A 143 -20.20 -0.70 -6.01
C ARG A 143 -18.74 -0.40 -6.40
N PRO A 144 -18.50 0.71 -7.12
CA PRO A 144 -17.15 1.15 -7.44
C PRO A 144 -16.47 1.74 -6.21
N VAL A 145 -15.16 1.51 -6.07
CA VAL A 145 -14.30 2.19 -5.10
C VAL A 145 -13.18 2.89 -5.85
N TYR A 146 -13.05 4.19 -5.61
CA TYR A 146 -12.04 5.04 -6.20
C TYR A 146 -10.79 5.13 -5.30
N PHE A 147 -9.61 5.18 -5.93
CA PHE A 147 -8.32 5.33 -5.24
C PHE A 147 -7.27 5.94 -6.21
N PRO A 148 -6.18 6.55 -5.72
CA PRO A 148 -5.92 6.89 -4.32
C PRO A 148 -6.79 8.06 -3.82
N ASP A 149 -7.07 8.11 -2.52
CA ASP A 149 -7.81 9.21 -1.87
C ASP A 149 -6.99 10.49 -1.69
N ILE A 150 -5.68 10.43 -1.93
CA ILE A 150 -4.75 11.54 -1.79
C ILE A 150 -3.86 11.60 -3.02
N GLY A 151 -3.72 12.78 -3.61
CA GLY A 151 -2.82 13.03 -4.73
C GLY A 151 -1.37 13.13 -4.27
N LYS A 152 -0.44 12.79 -5.17
CA LYS A 152 1.00 12.98 -4.93
C LYS A 152 1.63 13.74 -6.09
N SER A 153 2.52 14.67 -5.78
CA SER A 153 3.28 15.37 -6.81
C SER A 153 4.23 14.40 -7.51
N ARG A 154 4.31 14.48 -8.84
CA ARG A 154 5.25 13.68 -9.67
C ARG A 154 6.72 13.97 -9.33
N THR A 155 7.00 15.13 -8.76
CA THR A 155 8.36 15.63 -8.48
C THR A 155 8.81 15.38 -7.04
N GLU A 156 7.93 14.91 -6.16
CA GLU A 156 8.25 14.60 -4.77
C GLU A 156 8.33 13.08 -4.59
N THR A 157 9.43 12.47 -5.02
CA THR A 157 9.80 11.17 -4.47
C THR A 157 10.31 11.38 -3.06
N PRO A 158 9.64 10.87 -2.01
CA PRO A 158 10.17 10.93 -0.66
C PRO A 158 11.46 10.08 -0.64
N SER A 159 12.62 10.74 -0.65
CA SER A 159 13.94 10.09 -0.60
C SER A 159 14.16 9.29 0.70
N ASN A 160 13.25 9.44 1.66
CA ASN A 160 13.19 8.82 2.97
C ASN A 160 12.31 7.57 3.04
N PHE A 161 11.79 7.04 1.92
CA PHE A 161 10.92 5.87 1.91
C PHE A 161 11.55 4.68 1.18
N LEU A 162 11.97 3.67 1.96
CA LEU A 162 12.46 2.40 1.42
C LEU A 162 11.46 1.29 1.74
N TYR A 163 10.99 0.62 0.70
CA TYR A 163 10.17 -0.58 0.78
C TYR A 163 11.06 -1.78 0.46
N ASP A 164 11.39 -2.59 1.47
CA ASP A 164 12.22 -3.79 1.30
C ASP A 164 11.42 -5.07 1.63
N CYS A 165 11.63 -6.10 0.82
CA CYS A 165 11.06 -7.44 0.94
C CYS A 165 11.95 -8.37 1.80
N ARG A 166 13.19 -7.97 2.14
CA ARG A 166 14.18 -8.88 2.72
C ARG A 166 14.14 -8.97 4.25
N ARG A 167 14.28 -10.23 4.68
CA ARG A 167 14.51 -10.82 6.01
C ARG A 167 15.26 -9.91 7.02
N LEU A 168 14.54 -9.00 7.68
CA LEU A 168 15.05 -8.07 8.70
C LEU A 168 15.31 -8.68 10.11
N PHE A 169 15.46 -10.00 10.23
CA PHE A 169 15.95 -10.62 11.47
C PHE A 169 17.39 -11.15 11.37
N ARG A 170 18.11 -10.88 10.27
CA ARG A 170 19.52 -11.23 10.16
C ARG A 170 20.31 -10.10 9.52
N SER A 171 20.70 -9.16 10.35
CA SER A 171 21.97 -8.40 10.33
C SER A 171 21.72 -6.93 10.68
N ASN A 172 22.47 -6.51 11.70
CA ASN A 172 22.72 -5.13 12.11
C ASN A 172 21.57 -4.45 12.86
N ALA A 173 21.59 -4.69 14.17
CA ALA A 173 21.13 -3.78 15.22
C ALA A 173 21.86 -2.43 15.12
N VAL A 174 21.63 -1.68 14.04
CA VAL A 174 22.02 -0.28 13.91
C VAL A 174 20.74 0.51 14.15
N GLU A 175 20.58 0.90 15.41
CA GLU A 175 19.62 1.87 15.98
C GLU A 175 18.42 2.21 15.10
N LYS A 176 17.34 1.43 15.24
CA LYS A 176 16.00 1.89 14.86
C LYS A 176 15.29 2.29 16.14
N HIS A 177 14.96 3.56 16.28
CA HIS A 177 14.48 4.12 17.57
C HIS A 177 12.99 3.83 17.84
N VAL A 178 12.18 3.53 16.81
CA VAL A 178 10.75 3.25 16.97
C VAL A 178 10.30 2.14 16.01
N ILE A 179 9.74 1.07 16.57
CA ILE A 179 9.06 0.01 15.81
C ILE A 179 7.56 0.20 15.99
N THR A 180 6.85 0.33 14.87
CA THR A 180 5.41 0.61 14.83
C THR A 180 4.67 -0.62 14.32
N THR A 181 4.00 -1.37 15.18
CA THR A 181 3.12 -2.47 14.76
C THR A 181 1.68 -2.00 14.74
N VAL A 182 0.96 -2.24 13.64
CA VAL A 182 -0.49 -2.10 13.59
C VAL A 182 -1.07 -3.47 13.23
N TRP A 183 -1.90 -4.02 14.11
CA TRP A 183 -2.69 -5.21 13.82
C TRP A 183 -4.15 -4.95 14.19
N SER A 184 -5.06 -5.14 13.23
CA SER A 184 -6.50 -5.13 13.48
C SER A 184 -7.11 -6.42 12.95
N ARG A 185 -7.39 -7.34 13.88
CA ARG A 185 -8.77 -7.81 14.13
C ARG A 185 -8.90 -8.62 15.42
N HIS A 186 -7.85 -9.19 16.03
CA HIS A 186 -7.98 -10.06 17.24
C HIS A 186 -6.79 -9.94 18.25
N GLY A 187 -6.31 -8.74 18.62
CA GLY A 187 -5.19 -8.53 19.58
C GLY A 187 -3.82 -9.04 19.07
N LEU A 188 -2.63 -8.57 19.46
CA LEU A 188 -2.17 -7.65 20.50
C LEU A 188 -1.73 -6.28 19.94
N SER A 189 -1.88 -5.27 20.79
CA SER A 189 -1.07 -4.05 20.83
C SER A 189 0.30 -4.36 21.45
N THR A 190 1.40 -4.13 20.74
CA THR A 190 2.70 -4.00 21.41
C THR A 190 3.57 -2.93 20.76
N LEU A 191 3.65 -1.79 21.44
CA LEU A 191 4.80 -0.89 21.43
C LEU A 191 5.90 -1.57 22.25
N GLU A 192 6.75 -2.39 21.64
CA GLU A 192 7.94 -2.90 22.32
C GLU A 192 9.22 -2.53 21.59
N LYS A 193 10.15 -2.01 22.40
CA LYS A 193 11.44 -1.36 22.10
C LYS A 193 11.35 0.06 21.57
N ILE A 194 11.05 0.97 22.50
CA ILE A 194 11.55 2.35 22.49
C ILE A 194 12.67 2.38 23.55
N SER A 195 13.92 2.08 23.16
CA SER A 195 15.10 2.30 24.02
C SER A 195 16.00 3.34 23.41
#